data_AF-A0A3D4PXS2-F1
#
_entry.id   AF-A0A3D4PXS2-F1
#
_cell.length_a   1.000
_cell.length_b   1.000
_cell.length_c   1.000
_cell.angle_alpha   90.00
_cell.angle_beta   90.00
_cell.angle_gamma   90.00
#
_symmetry.space_group_name_H-M   'P 1'
#
loop_
_entity.id
_entity.type
_entity.pdbx_description
1 polymer ?
#
loop_
_entity_poly.entity_id
_entity_poly.type
_entity_poly.pdbx_seq_one_letter_code
_entity_poly.pdbx_strand_id
1 'polypeptide(L)'
;MKFECECGKRIADQTDFLSFKGYLISDQDFSGYQAAIDEAIEKSGTSEKEKESAIMAVRSLNVFKIMYQCSGCGSIYINDSNENLHQYTPKNDLTSKKILQSKSNA
;
A
#
# COMPACT_ATOMS: atom_id res chain seq x y z
N MET A 1 -1.93 -11.84 -4.87
CA MET A 1 -0.81 -12.49 -4.17
C MET A 1 -1.35 -13.57 -3.22
N LYS A 2 -0.67 -14.71 -3.06
CA LYS A 2 -1.07 -15.75 -2.10
C LYS A 2 0.15 -16.47 -1.55
N PHE A 3 0.38 -16.39 -0.25
CA PHE A 3 1.55 -17.00 0.39
C PHE A 3 1.21 -17.45 1.82
N GLU A 4 2.13 -18.20 2.42
CA GLU A 4 2.03 -18.67 3.79
C GLU A 4 3.04 -17.90 4.66
N CYS A 5 2.58 -17.42 5.80
CA CYS A 5 3.43 -16.86 6.83
C CYS A 5 4.14 -17.99 7.58
N GLU A 6 5.34 -17.76 8.10
CA GLU A 6 6.09 -18.74 8.90
C GLU A 6 5.32 -19.29 10.12
N CYS A 7 4.30 -18.58 10.61
CA CYS A 7 3.40 -19.08 11.66
C CYS A 7 2.30 -20.05 11.16
N GLY A 8 2.34 -20.46 9.89
CA GLY A 8 1.36 -21.34 9.24
C GLY A 8 0.05 -20.66 8.80
N LYS A 9 -0.08 -19.34 8.98
CA LYS A 9 -1.27 -18.61 8.50
C LYS A 9 -1.13 -18.24 7.04
N ARG A 10 -2.19 -18.48 6.27
CA ARG A 10 -2.28 -18.08 4.87
C ARG A 10 -2.65 -16.61 4.73
N ILE A 11 -1.92 -15.89 3.90
CA ILE A 11 -2.25 -14.52 3.47
C ILE A 11 -2.67 -14.59 2.00
N ALA A 12 -3.90 -14.16 1.72
CA ALA A 12 -4.50 -14.24 0.40
C ALA A 12 -5.09 -12.89 0.01
N ASP A 13 -4.55 -12.32 -1.06
CA ASP A 13 -4.98 -11.08 -1.67
C ASP A 13 -5.85 -11.41 -2.88
N GLN A 14 -7.15 -11.60 -2.63
CA GLN A 14 -8.15 -12.06 -3.60
C GLN A 14 -9.33 -11.11 -3.76
N THR A 15 -9.52 -10.18 -2.82
CA THR A 15 -10.61 -9.20 -2.82
C THR A 15 -10.08 -7.83 -2.43
N ASP A 16 -10.89 -6.80 -2.66
CA ASP A 16 -10.58 -5.45 -2.21
C ASP A 16 -10.88 -5.25 -0.72
N PHE A 17 -10.43 -4.12 -0.17
CA PHE A 17 -10.71 -3.67 1.20
C PHE A 17 -10.24 -4.63 2.31
N LEU A 18 -9.11 -5.31 2.09
CA LEU A 18 -8.52 -6.21 3.07
C LEU A 18 -7.92 -5.45 4.25
N SER A 19 -8.39 -5.73 5.47
CA SER A 19 -7.92 -5.09 6.72
C SER A 19 -6.46 -5.37 7.08
N PHE A 20 -5.83 -6.30 6.37
CA PHE A 20 -4.45 -6.71 6.55
C PHE A 20 -3.57 -6.32 5.36
N LYS A 21 -4.08 -5.57 4.37
CA LYS A 21 -3.32 -5.08 3.21
C LYS A 21 -3.17 -3.58 3.32
N GLY A 22 -1.98 -3.07 3.02
CA GLY A 22 -1.67 -1.65 3.02
C GLY A 22 -0.74 -1.28 1.87
N TYR A 23 -0.48 0.02 1.74
CA TYR A 23 0.45 0.58 0.77
C TYR A 23 1.45 1.47 1.50
N LEU A 24 2.73 1.31 1.19
CA LEU A 24 3.82 2.12 1.68
C LEU A 24 4.28 3.05 0.55
N ILE A 25 4.36 4.34 0.83
CA ILE A 25 5.07 5.31 -0.01
C ILE A 25 6.31 5.77 0.75
N SER A 26 7.47 5.76 0.07
CA SER A 26 8.71 6.26 0.66
C SER A 26 8.63 7.80 0.77
N ASP A 27 9.28 8.39 1.77
CA ASP A 27 9.31 9.86 1.92
C ASP A 27 9.84 10.56 0.66
N GLN A 28 10.85 9.97 0.03
CA GLN A 28 11.44 10.45 -1.24
C GLN A 28 10.42 10.51 -2.38
N ASP A 29 9.50 9.54 -2.44
CA ASP A 29 8.49 9.43 -3.48
C ASP A 29 7.24 10.27 -3.15
N PHE A 30 6.99 10.50 -1.85
CA PHE A 30 5.79 11.17 -1.35
C PHE A 30 5.67 12.59 -1.88
N SER A 31 6.76 13.36 -1.91
CA SER A 31 6.76 14.71 -2.47
C SER A 31 6.44 14.73 -3.97
N GLY A 32 6.99 13.79 -4.74
CA GLY A 32 6.70 13.68 -6.17
C GLY A 32 5.25 13.29 -6.44
N TYR A 33 4.69 12.40 -5.62
CA TYR A 33 3.27 12.03 -5.68
C TYR A 33 2.35 13.24 -5.39
N GLN A 34 2.66 14.04 -4.38
CA GLN A 34 1.91 15.26 -4.07
C GLN A 34 1.97 16.28 -5.22
N ALA A 35 3.17 16.54 -5.75
CA ALA A 35 3.36 17.47 -6.86
C ALA A 35 2.56 17.05 -8.12
N ALA A 36 2.50 15.75 -8.41
CA ALA A 36 1.71 15.26 -9.53
C ALA A 36 0.19 15.41 -9.32
N ILE A 37 -0.29 15.27 -8.08
CA ILE A 37 -1.69 15.56 -7.74
C ILE A 37 -1.97 17.05 -7.95
N ASP A 38 -1.12 17.93 -7.43
CA ASP A 38 -1.28 19.38 -7.56
C ASP A 38 -1.30 19.78 -9.04
N GLU A 39 -0.37 19.24 -9.83
CA GLU A 39 -0.35 19.45 -11.28
C GLU A 39 -1.62 18.95 -11.98
N ALA A 40 -2.13 17.77 -11.61
CA ALA A 40 -3.38 17.26 -12.18
C ALA A 40 -4.59 18.14 -11.83
N ILE A 41 -4.62 18.74 -10.64
CA ILE A 41 -5.70 19.65 -10.23
C ILE A 41 -5.58 20.99 -10.95
N GLU A 42 -4.38 21.60 -10.98
CA GLU A 42 -4.18 22.96 -11.46
C GLU A 42 -4.11 23.07 -12.98
N LYS A 43 -3.57 22.03 -13.64
CA LYS A 43 -3.24 22.08 -15.07
C LYS A 43 -4.05 21.12 -15.91
N SER A 44 -5.01 20.39 -15.33
CA SER A 44 -5.95 19.64 -16.17
C SER A 44 -6.80 20.61 -16.98
N GLY A 45 -6.92 20.33 -18.28
CA GLY A 45 -7.80 21.08 -19.16
C GLY A 45 -9.28 20.88 -18.81
N THR A 46 -10.16 21.63 -19.48
CA THR A 46 -11.59 21.61 -19.14
C THR A 46 -12.31 20.38 -19.67
N SER A 47 -11.77 19.69 -20.68
CA SER A 47 -12.40 18.52 -21.26
C SER A 47 -12.25 17.28 -20.40
N GLU A 48 -13.19 16.35 -20.52
CA GLU A 48 -13.17 15.06 -19.81
C GLU A 48 -11.89 14.27 -20.12
N LYS A 49 -11.47 14.27 -21.40
CA LYS A 49 -10.26 13.58 -21.86
C LYS A 49 -8.97 14.13 -21.23
N GLU A 50 -8.88 15.44 -21.05
CA GLU A 50 -7.73 16.07 -20.40
C GLU A 50 -7.68 15.74 -18.91
N LYS A 51 -8.82 15.77 -18.22
CA LYS A 51 -8.93 15.37 -16.81
C LYS A 51 -8.57 13.90 -16.61
N GLU A 52 -9.04 13.03 -17.48
CA GLU A 52 -8.68 11.62 -17.47
C GLU A 52 -7.17 11.44 -17.67
N SER A 53 -6.58 12.14 -18.65
CA SER A 53 -5.13 12.07 -18.90
C SER A 53 -4.31 12.53 -17.69
N ALA A 54 -4.75 13.60 -17.02
CA ALA A 54 -4.10 14.13 -15.83
C ALA A 54 -4.12 13.13 -14.66
N ILE A 55 -5.28 12.52 -14.36
CA ILE A 55 -5.35 11.53 -13.27
C ILE A 55 -4.61 10.24 -13.61
N MET A 56 -4.55 9.85 -14.89
CA MET A 56 -3.77 8.69 -15.32
C MET A 56 -2.27 8.91 -15.12
N ALA A 57 -1.77 10.14 -15.30
CA ALA A 57 -0.38 10.48 -15.00
C ALA A 57 -0.05 10.31 -13.51
N VAL A 58 -0.97 10.67 -12.60
CA VAL A 58 -0.80 10.43 -11.15
C VAL A 58 -0.78 8.92 -10.86
N ARG A 59 -1.70 8.16 -11.46
CA ARG A 59 -1.84 6.71 -11.22
C ARG A 59 -0.65 5.91 -11.75
N SER A 60 0.06 6.40 -12.77
CA SER A 60 1.18 5.69 -13.39
C SER A 60 2.52 5.85 -12.64
N LEU A 61 2.59 6.69 -11.60
CA LEU A 61 3.83 6.97 -10.87
C LEU A 61 4.46 5.75 -10.19
N ASN A 62 3.70 4.68 -9.97
CA ASN A 62 4.17 3.41 -9.39
C ASN A 62 5.05 3.57 -8.12
N VAL A 63 4.66 4.49 -7.24
CA VAL A 63 5.41 4.89 -6.03
C VAL A 63 5.04 4.09 -4.77
N PHE A 64 4.05 3.21 -4.86
CA PHE A 64 3.54 2.46 -3.73
C PHE A 64 4.09 1.04 -3.70
N LYS A 65 4.62 0.63 -2.56
CA LYS A 65 4.95 -0.77 -2.24
C LYS A 65 3.77 -1.41 -1.52
N ILE A 66 3.43 -2.63 -1.88
CA ILE A 66 2.35 -3.36 -1.20
C ILE A 66 2.87 -3.92 0.12
N MET A 67 2.04 -3.80 1.16
CA MET A 67 2.26 -4.37 2.48
C MET A 67 1.16 -5.38 2.82
N TYR A 68 1.54 -6.42 3.58
CA TYR A 68 0.60 -7.36 4.17
C TYR A 68 0.92 -7.60 5.64
N GLN A 69 -0.10 -7.75 6.50
CA GLN A 69 0.08 -8.11 7.90
C GLN A 69 -0.53 -9.48 8.19
N CYS A 70 0.22 -10.38 8.81
CA CYS A 70 -0.30 -11.67 9.24
C CYS A 70 -1.28 -11.50 10.42
N SER A 71 -2.51 -11.98 10.28
CA SER A 71 -3.51 -11.93 11.35
C SER A 71 -3.25 -12.89 12.52
N GLY A 72 -2.32 -13.85 12.36
CA GLY A 72 -1.91 -14.77 13.43
C GLY A 72 -0.80 -14.22 14.30
N CYS A 73 0.40 -14.08 13.73
CA CYS A 73 1.58 -13.64 14.47
C CYS A 73 1.81 -12.13 14.43
N GLY A 74 1.19 -11.39 13.51
CA GLY A 74 1.38 -9.95 13.35
C GLY A 74 2.54 -9.53 12.43
N SER A 75 3.30 -10.48 11.87
CA SER A 75 4.40 -10.19 10.93
C SER A 75 3.93 -9.34 9.75
N ILE A 76 4.72 -8.34 9.39
CA ILE A 76 4.49 -7.47 8.24
C ILE A 76 5.41 -7.92 7.10
N TYR A 77 4.83 -8.04 5.92
CA TYR A 77 5.51 -8.34 4.68
C TYR A 77 5.47 -7.13 3.78
N ILE A 78 6.60 -6.75 3.19
CA ILE A 78 6.74 -5.58 2.32
C ILE A 78 7.60 -5.94 1.12
N ASN A 79 7.18 -5.55 -0.09
CA ASN A 79 8.04 -5.68 -1.27
C ASN A 79 9.13 -4.61 -1.26
N ASP A 80 10.38 -5.00 -1.57
CA ASP A 80 11.41 -4.04 -1.94
C ASP A 80 11.21 -3.54 -3.39
N SER A 81 12.11 -2.65 -3.85
CA SER A 81 12.06 -2.09 -5.20
C SER A 81 12.27 -3.11 -6.33
N ASN A 82 12.72 -4.33 -6.00
CA ASN A 82 12.90 -5.44 -6.93
C ASN A 82 11.77 -6.48 -6.80
N GLU A 83 10.66 -6.15 -6.13
CA GLU A 83 9.52 -7.02 -5.85
C GLU A 83 9.86 -8.26 -4.98
N ASN A 84 10.99 -8.23 -4.26
CA ASN A 84 11.27 -9.27 -3.27
C ASN A 84 10.49 -9.00 -1.99
N LEU A 85 9.82 -10.03 -1.46
CA LEU A 85 9.02 -9.94 -0.25
C LEU A 85 9.91 -10.09 0.99
N HIS A 86 9.96 -9.06 1.82
CA HIS A 86 10.70 -9.05 3.09
C HIS A 86 9.76 -9.13 4.29
N GLN A 87 10.18 -9.84 5.35
CA GLN A 87 9.39 -10.05 6.57
C GLN A 87 9.95 -9.25 7.76
N TYR A 88 9.06 -8.58 8.49
CA TYR A 88 9.33 -7.88 9.74
C TYR A 88 8.44 -8.46 10.84
N THR A 89 9.04 -8.92 11.93
CA THR A 89 8.32 -9.61 13.01
C THR A 89 8.03 -8.66 14.18
N PRO A 90 6.88 -8.80 14.86
CA PRO A 90 6.62 -8.06 16.09
C PRO A 90 7.59 -8.46 17.20
N LYS A 91 8.07 -7.49 17.97
CA LYS A 91 9.05 -7.75 19.05
C LYS A 91 8.50 -8.66 20.15
N ASN A 92 7.20 -8.58 20.43
CA ASN A 92 6.51 -9.35 21.46
C ASN A 92 4.99 -9.37 21.22
N ASP A 93 4.27 -10.15 22.02
CA ASP A 93 2.81 -10.30 21.90
C ASP A 93 1.99 -9.06 22.26
N LEU A 94 2.60 -8.06 22.90
CA LEU A 94 1.95 -6.77 23.17
C LEU A 94 1.92 -5.86 21.93
N THR A 95 2.70 -6.19 20.90
CA THR A 95 2.74 -5.42 19.66
C THR A 95 1.45 -5.65 18.86
N SER A 96 0.86 -4.57 18.34
CA SER A 96 -0.40 -4.64 17.60
C SER A 96 -0.28 -5.54 16.36
N LYS A 97 -1.25 -6.45 16.20
CA LYS A 97 -1.39 -7.36 15.06
C LYS A 97 -2.36 -6.81 13.99
N LYS A 98 -2.75 -5.54 14.12
CA LYS A 98 -3.79 -4.86 13.32
C LYS A 98 -3.35 -3.44 12.89
N ILE A 99 -2.07 -3.24 12.64
CA ILE A 99 -1.47 -1.93 12.29
C ILE A 99 -2.02 -1.43 10.94
N LEU A 100 -2.31 -2.34 10.02
CA LEU A 100 -2.86 -1.99 8.70
C LEU A 100 -4.40 -1.85 8.69
N GLN A 101 -5.08 -2.12 9.81
CA GLN A 101 -6.53 -1.99 9.89
C GLN A 101 -6.93 -0.51 9.84
N SER A 102 -7.96 -0.20 9.04
CA SER A 102 -8.50 1.16 8.93
C SER A 102 -8.98 1.70 10.28
N LYS A 103 -8.69 2.97 10.56
CA LYS A 103 -9.17 3.70 11.75
C LYS A 103 -10.70 3.86 11.78
N SER A 104 -11.35 3.89 10.61
CA SER A 104 -12.80 4.10 10.51
C SER A 104 -13.63 2.85 10.86
N ASN A 105 -12.97 1.69 10.98
CA ASN A 105 -13.57 0.40 11.32
C ASN A 105 -12.91 -0.21 12.58
N ALA A 106 -12.44 0.65 13.49
CA ALA A 106 -11.77 0.27 14.74
C ALA A 106 -12.73 0.38 15.94
#